data_AF-A0A1Q6LRA3-F1
#
_entry.id   AF-A0A1Q6LRA3-F1
#
_cell.length_a   1.000
_cell.length_b   1.000
_cell.length_c   1.000
_cell.angle_alpha   90.00
_cell.angle_beta   90.00
_cell.angle_gamma   90.00
#
_symmetry.space_group_name_H-M   'P 1'
#
loop_
_entity.id
_entity.type
_entity.pdbx_description
1 polymer ?
#
loop_
_entity_poly.entity_id
_entity_poly.type
_entity_poly.pdbx_seq_one_letter_code
_entity_poly.pdbx_strand_id
1 'polypeptide(L)'
;MPISENDKIKEQKYLKNVNKHVNENIIELEEELGIQAKAIYRHNKYMLQTNEAIDSSEKNFLLFENELTEIIIDQKKRYYKKLLKIKDSPYFASIIFVDEFGKIFNIYIGITFLLDKNDNHLIYDWRAPICSLFYDYGIGDVSYISPEGEVKGKMTQKRQFKIKKGHILYIFDNNLNINDEILQEVLSKNSDSKMKNIVNTIQQEQNKVIRNVDDNVLIVQGIAGSGKTSVALHRIAFLLYKIPNLNNTDVLIFSPNDVFSEYIGDVLPELGEDNTYQTTYYNFLKTLLGKNTEIETYDSFINSYYNKTMVDSIEFSNYKQSDQIITDINNYVKYLENQVCFTNNLSLNAHFNVSKETLNDLLHNRYDFMPIFKRISAIATRLSQKYNGTEKGYKAIENKLVKLLNIGSNLKKIYIDFYLSDFSKYQPTLKEMQYLKKKKLGYSDAIVYAYLNGLLNGFETKKIKQIVIDEAQDYTKLQF
;
A
#
# COMPACT_ATOMS: atom_id res chain seq x y z
N MET A 1 -4.41 41.40 -10.97
CA MET A 1 -3.94 42.34 -12.02
C MET A 1 -3.28 41.54 -13.12
N PRO A 2 -3.37 41.92 -14.40
CA PRO A 2 -2.59 41.26 -15.44
C PRO A 2 -1.09 41.45 -15.17
N ILE A 3 -0.33 40.36 -15.24
CA ILE A 3 1.12 40.35 -15.02
C ILE A 3 1.82 41.25 -16.04
N SER A 4 2.83 42.00 -15.59
CA SER A 4 3.60 42.89 -16.45
C SER A 4 4.34 42.11 -17.55
N GLU A 5 4.50 42.70 -18.74
CA GLU A 5 5.27 42.06 -19.82
C GLU A 5 6.71 41.75 -19.40
N ASN A 6 7.31 42.61 -18.57
CA ASN A 6 8.64 42.40 -18.01
C ASN A 6 8.72 41.15 -17.13
N ASP A 7 7.69 40.86 -16.33
CA ASP A 7 7.65 39.66 -15.51
C ASP A 7 7.46 38.41 -16.36
N LYS A 8 6.63 38.45 -17.41
CA LYS A 8 6.51 37.34 -18.37
C LYS A 8 7.85 37.01 -19.02
N ILE A 9 8.63 38.03 -19.43
CA ILE A 9 9.96 37.84 -20.03
C ILE A 9 10.93 37.23 -19.01
N LYS A 10 10.91 37.68 -17.76
CA LYS A 10 11.74 37.12 -16.68
C LYS A 10 11.41 35.64 -16.45
N GLU A 11 10.14 35.29 -16.34
CA GLU A 11 9.71 33.90 -16.11
C GLU A 11 10.06 33.01 -17.31
N GLN A 12 9.92 33.50 -18.54
CA GLN A 12 10.31 32.76 -19.74
C GLN A 12 11.83 32.52 -19.79
N LYS A 13 12.63 33.50 -19.35
CA LYS A 13 14.09 33.36 -19.23
C LYS A 13 14.45 32.34 -18.14
N TYR A 14 13.75 32.36 -17.01
CA TYR A 14 13.94 31.39 -15.93
C TYR A 14 13.62 29.97 -16.40
N LEU A 15 12.48 29.76 -17.07
CA LEU A 15 12.10 28.48 -17.64
C LEU A 15 13.15 27.94 -18.63
N LYS A 16 13.70 28.81 -19.48
CA LYS A 16 14.78 28.41 -20.41
C LYS A 16 16.03 27.95 -19.67
N ASN A 17 16.40 28.61 -18.57
CA ASN A 17 17.52 28.21 -17.73
C ASN A 17 17.26 26.86 -17.04
N VAL A 18 16.07 26.68 -16.48
CA VAL A 18 15.65 25.42 -15.86
C VAL A 18 15.67 24.26 -16.86
N ASN A 19 15.08 24.43 -18.05
CA ASN A 19 15.08 23.40 -19.08
C ASN A 19 16.49 23.02 -19.54
N LYS A 20 17.43 23.98 -19.55
CA LYS A 20 18.84 23.70 -19.81
C LYS A 20 19.41 22.77 -18.74
N HIS A 21 19.24 23.10 -17.46
CA HIS A 21 19.74 22.27 -16.35
C HIS A 21 19.08 20.90 -16.29
N VAL A 22 17.77 20.79 -16.56
CA VAL A 22 17.08 19.49 -16.66
C VAL A 22 17.71 18.63 -17.75
N ASN A 23 17.94 19.17 -18.95
CA ASN A 23 18.56 18.41 -20.04
C ASN A 23 20.00 18.02 -19.74
N GLU A 24 20.80 18.92 -19.13
CA GLU A 24 22.18 18.61 -18.72
C GLU A 24 22.21 17.46 -17.70
N ASN A 25 21.36 17.52 -16.67
CA ASN A 25 21.26 16.45 -15.66
C ASN A 25 20.79 15.11 -16.26
N ILE A 26 19.86 15.15 -17.22
CA ILE A 26 19.38 13.93 -17.92
C ILE A 26 20.54 13.25 -18.65
N ILE A 27 21.33 14.02 -19.40
CA ILE A 27 22.47 13.49 -20.17
C ILE A 27 23.53 12.93 -19.22
N GLU A 28 23.89 13.67 -18.17
CA GLU A 28 24.88 13.25 -17.18
C GLU A 28 24.47 11.95 -16.48
N LEU A 29 23.22 11.86 -16.01
CA LEU A 29 22.70 10.64 -15.38
C LEU A 29 22.61 9.47 -16.36
N GLU A 30 22.26 9.71 -17.62
CA GLU A 30 22.21 8.66 -18.65
C GLU A 30 23.60 8.06 -18.90
N GLU A 31 24.63 8.91 -19.02
CA GLU A 31 26.03 8.49 -19.17
C GLU A 31 26.51 7.72 -17.93
N GLU A 32 26.29 8.24 -16.73
CA GLU A 32 26.66 7.60 -15.48
C GLU A 32 26.00 6.23 -15.31
N LEU A 33 24.68 6.14 -15.52
CA LEU A 33 23.93 4.88 -15.43
C LEU A 33 24.44 3.87 -16.45
N GLY A 34 24.80 4.31 -17.67
CA GLY A 34 25.39 3.47 -18.70
C GLY A 34 26.77 2.91 -18.32
N ILE A 35 27.63 3.73 -17.69
CA ILE A 35 28.95 3.31 -17.21
C ILE A 35 28.79 2.31 -16.05
N GLN A 36 27.95 2.64 -15.06
CA GLN A 36 27.73 1.82 -13.87
C GLN A 36 27.08 0.47 -14.20
N ALA A 37 26.12 0.43 -15.13
CA ALA A 37 25.52 -0.83 -15.59
C ALA A 37 26.57 -1.78 -16.23
N LYS A 38 27.50 -1.23 -17.03
CA LYS A 38 28.61 -2.00 -17.59
C LYS A 38 29.58 -2.49 -16.52
N ALA A 39 29.83 -1.68 -15.48
CA ALA A 39 30.67 -2.06 -14.36
C ALA A 39 30.08 -3.23 -13.56
N ILE A 40 28.79 -3.17 -13.21
CA ILE A 40 28.07 -4.27 -12.55
C ILE A 40 28.10 -5.54 -13.39
N TYR A 41 27.83 -5.44 -14.69
CA TYR A 41 27.88 -6.62 -15.57
C TYR A 41 29.25 -7.28 -15.57
N ARG A 42 30.33 -6.50 -15.65
CA ARG A 42 31.71 -7.01 -15.59
C ARG A 42 32.00 -7.66 -14.23
N HIS A 43 31.55 -7.03 -13.16
CA HIS A 43 31.73 -7.53 -11.80
C HIS A 43 30.99 -8.85 -11.58
N ASN A 44 29.71 -8.93 -11.94
CA ASN A 44 28.93 -10.17 -11.88
C ASN A 44 29.55 -11.29 -12.72
N LYS A 45 30.09 -10.96 -13.91
CA LYS A 45 30.82 -11.92 -14.75
C LYS A 45 32.11 -12.41 -14.07
N TYR A 46 32.87 -11.53 -13.43
CA TYR A 46 34.06 -11.89 -12.66
C TYR A 46 33.69 -12.86 -11.52
N MET A 47 32.70 -12.53 -10.70
CA MET A 47 32.21 -13.38 -9.59
C MET A 47 31.80 -14.79 -10.03
N LEU A 48 31.14 -14.91 -11.18
CA LEU A 48 30.80 -16.22 -11.76
C LEU A 48 32.03 -17.03 -12.19
N GLN A 49 33.10 -16.35 -12.64
CA GLN A 49 34.33 -16.98 -13.12
C GLN A 49 35.29 -17.35 -11.98
N THR A 50 35.29 -16.60 -10.87
CA THR A 50 36.19 -16.80 -9.73
C THR A 50 35.52 -17.49 -8.54
N ASN A 51 34.31 -18.02 -8.73
CA ASN A 51 33.45 -18.58 -7.67
C ASN A 51 34.09 -19.73 -6.85
N GLU A 52 35.09 -20.42 -7.40
CA GLU A 52 35.82 -21.52 -6.73
C GLU A 52 37.11 -21.07 -6.02
N ALA A 53 37.61 -19.86 -6.28
CA ALA A 53 38.92 -19.38 -5.83
C ALA A 53 38.86 -18.32 -4.70
N ILE A 54 37.67 -17.80 -4.40
CA ILE A 54 37.46 -16.71 -3.42
C ILE A 54 37.02 -17.31 -2.08
N ASP A 55 37.62 -16.86 -0.97
CA ASP A 55 37.21 -17.29 0.36
C ASP A 55 35.82 -16.74 0.76
N SER A 56 35.19 -17.33 1.78
CA SER A 56 33.84 -16.94 2.18
C SER A 56 33.72 -15.48 2.65
N SER A 57 34.79 -14.91 3.21
CA SER A 57 34.79 -13.55 3.77
C SER A 57 34.91 -12.51 2.65
N GLU A 58 35.81 -12.74 1.70
CA GLU A 58 36.00 -11.92 0.51
C GLU A 58 34.75 -11.96 -0.38
N LYS A 59 34.11 -13.13 -0.53
CA LYS A 59 32.83 -13.26 -1.23
C LYS A 59 31.72 -12.43 -0.58
N ASN A 60 31.59 -12.48 0.74
CA ASN A 60 30.57 -11.70 1.46
C ASN A 60 30.81 -10.19 1.34
N PHE A 61 32.06 -9.75 1.41
CA PHE A 61 32.42 -8.35 1.21
C PHE A 61 32.04 -7.85 -0.19
N LEU A 62 32.36 -8.62 -1.22
CA LEU A 62 32.03 -8.28 -2.62
C LEU A 62 30.52 -8.28 -2.88
N LEU A 63 29.76 -9.22 -2.29
CA LEU A 63 28.29 -9.21 -2.37
C LEU A 63 27.71 -7.94 -1.74
N PHE A 64 28.23 -7.53 -0.58
CA PHE A 64 27.79 -6.32 0.08
C PHE A 64 28.09 -5.04 -0.73
N GLU A 65 29.29 -4.93 -1.33
CA GLU A 65 29.60 -3.79 -2.21
C GLU A 65 28.68 -3.72 -3.43
N ASN A 66 28.34 -4.86 -4.03
CA ASN A 66 27.37 -4.91 -5.13
C ASN A 66 25.98 -4.46 -4.68
N GLU A 67 25.50 -4.96 -3.53
CA GLU A 67 24.19 -4.57 -2.99
C GLU A 67 24.11 -3.05 -2.77
N LEU A 68 25.14 -2.44 -2.17
CA LEU A 68 25.20 -0.98 -2.01
C LEU A 68 25.20 -0.24 -3.35
N THR A 69 25.95 -0.74 -4.32
CA THR A 69 26.03 -0.14 -5.67
C THR A 69 24.69 -0.22 -6.40
N GLU A 70 23.99 -1.35 -6.28
CA GLU A 70 22.64 -1.54 -6.85
C GLU A 70 21.64 -0.56 -6.23
N ILE A 71 21.68 -0.34 -4.92
CA ILE A 71 20.81 0.63 -4.23
C ILE A 71 21.04 2.05 -4.78
N ILE A 72 22.29 2.48 -4.91
CA ILE A 72 22.63 3.82 -5.43
C ILE A 72 22.16 3.98 -6.88
N ILE A 73 22.40 2.97 -7.72
CA ILE A 73 21.95 2.97 -9.12
C ILE A 73 20.44 3.06 -9.21
N ASP A 74 19.71 2.31 -8.38
CA ASP A 74 18.26 2.36 -8.38
C ASP A 74 17.75 3.75 -7.99
N GLN A 75 18.35 4.40 -6.99
CA GLN A 75 18.03 5.79 -6.64
C GLN A 75 18.28 6.76 -7.80
N LYS A 76 19.44 6.68 -8.45
CA LYS A 76 19.78 7.51 -9.63
C LYS A 76 18.80 7.26 -10.79
N LYS A 77 18.46 5.99 -11.04
CA LYS A 77 17.50 5.58 -12.08
C LYS A 77 16.09 6.13 -11.80
N ARG A 78 15.64 6.12 -10.55
CA ARG A 78 14.36 6.73 -10.14
C ARG A 78 14.40 8.23 -10.38
N TYR A 79 15.46 8.92 -9.98
CA TYR A 79 15.61 10.36 -10.22
C TYR A 79 15.66 10.71 -11.71
N TYR A 80 16.41 9.95 -12.52
CA TYR A 80 16.43 10.08 -13.98
C TYR A 80 15.04 9.97 -14.60
N LYS A 81 14.24 8.96 -14.21
CA LYS A 81 12.84 8.82 -14.65
C LYS A 81 11.98 10.03 -14.26
N LYS A 82 12.19 10.60 -13.06
CA LYS A 82 11.49 11.81 -12.59
C LYS A 82 11.83 13.01 -13.49
N LEU A 83 13.11 13.21 -13.83
CA LEU A 83 13.55 14.30 -14.72
C LEU A 83 12.97 14.19 -16.13
N LEU A 84 12.91 12.98 -16.70
CA LEU A 84 12.27 12.76 -18.01
C LEU A 84 10.80 13.20 -18.03
N LYS A 85 10.07 12.96 -16.93
CA LYS A 85 8.65 13.33 -16.81
C LYS A 85 8.43 14.84 -16.69
N ILE A 86 9.30 15.53 -15.97
CA ILE A 86 9.16 16.97 -15.75
C ILE A 86 9.74 17.84 -16.87
N LYS A 87 10.41 17.25 -17.87
CA LYS A 87 11.06 17.96 -18.98
C LYS A 87 10.14 18.94 -19.70
N ASP A 88 8.87 18.58 -19.91
CA ASP A 88 7.91 19.43 -20.62
C ASP A 88 7.24 20.50 -19.74
N SER A 89 7.21 20.28 -18.43
CA SER A 89 6.57 21.13 -17.43
C SER A 89 7.31 21.00 -16.08
N PRO A 90 8.45 21.69 -15.90
CA PRO A 90 9.35 21.48 -14.77
C PRO A 90 8.78 21.94 -13.42
N TYR A 91 8.03 23.03 -13.42
CA TYR A 91 7.38 23.59 -12.24
C TYR A 91 5.97 24.10 -12.61
N PHE A 92 5.08 24.18 -11.62
CA PHE A 92 3.70 24.64 -11.82
C PHE A 92 3.35 25.82 -10.92
N ALA A 93 4.17 26.15 -9.93
CA ALA A 93 3.93 27.27 -9.03
C ALA A 93 5.25 27.96 -8.63
N SER A 94 5.15 29.20 -8.17
CA SER A 94 6.23 29.86 -7.44
C SER A 94 5.69 30.72 -6.31
N ILE A 95 6.46 30.84 -5.24
CA ILE A 95 6.20 31.73 -4.11
C ILE A 95 7.46 32.52 -3.77
N ILE A 96 7.27 33.74 -3.28
CA ILE A 96 8.34 34.53 -2.66
C ILE A 96 8.05 34.60 -1.17
N PHE A 97 8.91 33.97 -0.39
CA PHE A 97 8.84 33.91 1.07
C PHE A 97 9.96 34.76 1.66
N VAL A 98 9.62 35.61 2.63
CA VAL A 98 10.57 36.41 3.40
C VAL A 98 10.51 35.93 4.84
N ASP A 99 11.62 35.40 5.37
CA ASP A 99 11.67 34.95 6.76
C ASP A 99 11.68 36.14 7.75
N GLU A 100 11.57 35.83 9.05
CA GLU A 100 11.66 36.85 10.11
C GLU A 100 12.99 37.61 10.13
N PHE A 101 14.05 37.06 9.53
CA PHE A 101 15.38 37.68 9.42
C PHE A 101 15.53 38.55 8.16
N GLY A 102 14.49 38.66 7.32
CA GLY A 102 14.49 39.44 6.09
C GLY A 102 15.17 38.76 4.90
N LYS A 103 15.51 37.47 4.99
CA LYS A 103 16.05 36.69 3.87
C LYS A 103 14.93 36.33 2.91
N ILE A 104 15.17 36.61 1.62
CA ILE A 104 14.21 36.38 0.54
C ILE A 104 14.49 35.01 -0.10
N PHE A 105 13.47 34.17 -0.15
CA PHE A 105 13.47 32.87 -0.79
C PHE A 105 12.53 32.87 -1.99
N ASN A 106 13.10 32.72 -3.18
CA ASN A 106 12.34 32.51 -4.42
C ASN A 106 12.19 31.01 -4.65
N ILE A 107 10.99 30.49 -4.42
CA ILE A 107 10.72 29.06 -4.38
C ILE A 107 9.87 28.70 -5.59
N TYR A 108 10.44 27.93 -6.51
CA TYR A 108 9.70 27.33 -7.61
C TYR A 108 9.32 25.90 -7.22
N ILE A 109 8.06 25.52 -7.44
CA ILE A 109 7.49 24.26 -6.94
C ILE A 109 7.16 23.37 -8.14
N GLY A 110 7.69 22.14 -8.11
CA GLY A 110 7.50 21.12 -9.13
C GLY A 110 7.17 19.75 -8.55
N ILE A 111 7.03 18.76 -9.44
CA ILE A 111 6.75 17.37 -9.05
C ILE A 111 7.97 16.73 -8.36
N THR A 112 9.17 17.12 -8.77
CA THR A 112 10.44 16.72 -8.18
C THR A 112 11.33 17.95 -7.98
N PHE A 113 12.36 17.81 -7.14
CA PHE A 113 13.39 18.83 -7.00
C PHE A 113 14.36 18.84 -8.19
N LEU A 114 15.04 19.97 -8.37
CA LEU A 114 16.15 20.14 -9.31
C LEU A 114 17.21 21.04 -8.66
N LEU A 115 18.46 20.61 -8.73
CA LEU A 115 19.62 21.36 -8.22
C LEU A 115 20.41 21.98 -9.38
N ASP A 116 21.08 23.10 -9.12
CA ASP A 116 22.13 23.62 -9.98
C ASP A 116 23.50 22.97 -9.65
N LYS A 117 24.55 23.38 -10.36
CA LYS A 117 25.93 22.86 -10.16
C LYS A 117 26.56 23.25 -8.82
N ASN A 118 25.95 24.19 -8.10
CA ASN A 118 26.40 24.67 -6.79
C ASN A 118 25.47 24.16 -5.67
N ASP A 119 24.69 23.10 -5.93
CA ASP A 119 23.72 22.50 -5.02
C ASP A 119 22.59 23.44 -4.56
N ASN A 120 22.32 24.53 -5.31
CA ASN A 120 21.17 25.38 -5.03
C ASN A 120 19.90 24.79 -5.66
N HIS A 121 18.80 24.84 -4.92
CA HIS A 121 17.49 24.44 -5.43
C HIS A 121 16.97 25.42 -6.49
N LEU A 122 16.90 24.95 -7.74
CA LEU A 122 16.18 25.62 -8.83
C LEU A 122 14.68 25.31 -8.76
N ILE A 123 14.35 24.09 -8.34
CA ILE A 123 12.98 23.61 -8.14
C ILE A 123 12.93 22.83 -6.83
N TYR A 124 11.89 23.09 -6.05
CA TYR A 124 11.54 22.36 -4.85
C TYR A 124 10.48 21.32 -5.18
N ASP A 125 10.62 20.14 -4.57
CA ASP A 125 9.59 19.12 -4.59
C ASP A 125 8.35 19.62 -3.83
N TRP A 126 7.16 19.48 -4.41
CA TRP A 126 5.90 19.91 -3.79
C TRP A 126 5.67 19.32 -2.38
N ARG A 127 6.29 18.17 -2.07
CA ARG A 127 6.17 17.50 -0.77
C ARG A 127 7.03 18.13 0.32
N ALA A 128 8.01 18.96 -0.05
CA ALA A 128 8.86 19.65 0.91
C ALA A 128 8.02 20.50 1.89
N PRO A 129 8.43 20.63 3.17
CA PRO A 129 7.63 21.34 4.16
C PRO A 129 7.39 22.81 3.79
N ILE A 130 8.37 23.49 3.21
CA ILE A 130 8.24 24.90 2.78
C ILE A 130 7.20 25.09 1.67
N CYS A 131 6.95 24.05 0.85
CA CYS A 131 5.94 24.08 -0.21
C CYS A 131 4.51 24.01 0.34
N SER A 132 4.31 23.67 1.62
CA SER A 132 2.99 23.74 2.28
C SER A 132 2.40 25.15 2.24
N LEU A 133 3.25 26.19 2.31
CA LEU A 133 2.87 27.60 2.24
C LEU A 133 2.01 27.93 1.01
N PHE A 134 2.29 27.28 -0.13
CA PHE A 134 1.52 27.50 -1.35
C PHE A 134 0.08 26.99 -1.23
N TYR A 135 -0.16 25.92 -0.49
CA TYR A 135 -1.49 25.32 -0.33
C TYR A 135 -2.26 25.91 0.85
N ASP A 136 -1.55 26.21 1.94
CA ASP A 136 -2.17 26.53 3.22
C ASP A 136 -2.47 28.02 3.40
N TYR A 137 -1.80 28.90 2.66
CA TYR A 137 -1.90 30.35 2.86
C TYR A 137 -2.09 31.15 1.57
N GLY A 138 -2.70 32.32 1.73
CA GLY A 138 -2.69 33.43 0.77
C GLY A 138 -1.49 34.36 1.00
N ILE A 139 -1.40 35.44 0.22
CA ILE A 139 -0.36 36.48 0.42
C ILE A 139 -0.58 37.15 1.78
N GLY A 140 0.48 37.28 2.59
CA GLY A 140 0.38 37.78 3.96
C GLY A 140 1.36 37.10 4.91
N ASP A 141 1.06 37.17 6.20
CA ASP A 141 1.84 36.52 7.25
C ASP A 141 1.56 35.01 7.24
N VAL A 142 2.62 34.20 7.26
CA VAL A 142 2.56 32.76 7.08
C VAL A 142 3.54 32.03 8.00
N SER A 143 3.25 30.76 8.29
CA SER A 143 4.19 29.88 8.98
C SER A 143 4.12 28.45 8.45
N TYR A 144 5.23 27.72 8.56
CA TYR A 144 5.30 26.30 8.23
C TYR A 144 6.18 25.54 9.23
N ILE A 145 5.94 24.23 9.35
CA ILE A 145 6.72 23.36 10.23
C ILE A 145 7.88 22.78 9.44
N SER A 146 9.11 23.16 9.79
CA SER A 146 10.33 22.53 9.29
C SER A 146 10.79 21.39 10.22
N PRO A 147 11.72 20.52 9.79
CA PRO A 147 12.34 19.55 10.69
C PRO A 147 13.02 20.19 11.93
N GLU A 148 13.41 21.46 11.84
CA GLU A 148 14.09 22.20 12.92
C GLU A 148 13.12 22.98 13.82
N GLY A 149 11.82 23.04 13.47
CA GLY A 149 10.80 23.80 14.20
C GLY A 149 9.91 24.65 13.30
N GLU A 150 9.01 25.41 13.92
CA GLU A 150 8.14 26.35 13.22
C GLU A 150 8.96 27.53 12.66
N VAL A 151 8.78 27.82 11.38
CA VAL A 151 9.38 28.96 10.69
C VAL A 151 8.27 29.91 10.29
N LYS A 152 8.39 31.17 10.69
CA LYS A 152 7.44 32.24 10.41
C LYS A 152 8.03 33.22 9.40
N GLY A 153 7.17 33.95 8.71
CA GLY A 153 7.57 34.95 7.75
C GLY A 153 6.39 35.52 6.99
N LYS A 154 6.67 36.14 5.85
CA LYS A 154 5.69 36.77 4.99
C LYS A 154 5.80 36.26 3.56
N MET A 155 4.68 35.82 2.99
CA MET A 155 4.58 35.52 1.57
C MET A 155 4.21 36.80 0.83
N THR A 156 5.08 37.27 -0.08
CA THR A 156 4.88 38.52 -0.83
C THR A 156 4.32 38.27 -2.22
N GLN A 157 4.53 37.08 -2.78
CA GLN A 157 4.07 36.71 -4.11
C GLN A 157 3.68 35.23 -4.15
N LYS A 158 2.60 34.94 -4.89
CA LYS A 158 2.13 33.58 -5.16
C LYS A 158 1.66 33.50 -6.61
N ARG A 159 2.34 32.65 -7.40
CA ARG A 159 2.10 32.45 -8.84
C ARG A 159 1.82 31.00 -9.17
N GLN A 160 0.96 30.81 -10.15
CA GLN A 160 0.68 29.53 -10.77
C GLN A 160 0.96 29.60 -12.27
N PHE A 161 1.53 28.54 -12.82
CA PHE A 161 1.97 28.44 -14.21
C PHE A 161 1.27 27.28 -14.90
N LYS A 162 0.92 27.50 -16.17
CA LYS A 162 0.60 26.41 -17.09
C LYS A 162 1.69 26.30 -18.13
N ILE A 163 2.55 25.30 -17.99
CA ILE A 163 3.67 25.05 -18.89
C ILE A 163 3.34 23.84 -19.77
N LYS A 164 3.61 23.94 -21.06
CA LYS A 164 3.48 22.81 -21.99
C LYS A 164 4.60 22.85 -23.01
N LYS A 165 5.30 21.71 -23.18
CA LYS A 165 6.42 21.56 -24.12
C LYS A 165 7.48 22.66 -23.94
N GLY A 166 7.79 23.02 -22.69
CA GLY A 166 8.79 24.03 -22.37
C GLY A 166 8.38 25.49 -22.63
N HIS A 167 7.09 25.77 -22.85
CA HIS A 167 6.56 27.13 -23.00
C HIS A 167 5.50 27.45 -21.94
N ILE A 168 5.58 28.66 -21.37
CA ILE A 168 4.55 29.17 -20.47
C ILE A 168 3.34 29.60 -21.31
N LEU A 169 2.21 28.91 -21.13
CA LEU A 169 0.94 29.27 -21.76
C LEU A 169 0.24 30.37 -20.97
N TYR A 170 0.19 30.20 -19.65
CA TYR A 170 -0.50 31.12 -18.74
C TYR A 170 0.25 31.28 -17.42
N ILE A 171 0.13 32.47 -16.83
CA ILE A 171 0.61 32.80 -15.49
C ILE A 171 -0.53 33.48 -14.74
N PHE A 172 -0.77 33.04 -13.52
CA PHE A 172 -1.82 33.56 -12.64
C PHE A 172 -1.21 33.98 -11.29
N ASP A 173 -1.45 35.22 -10.86
CA ASP A 173 -1.14 35.66 -9.49
C ASP A 173 -2.35 35.36 -8.60
N ASN A 174 -2.22 34.41 -7.66
CA ASN A 174 -3.32 33.98 -6.78
C ASN A 174 -3.17 34.62 -5.40
N ASN A 175 -4.20 35.32 -4.91
CA ASN A 175 -4.17 35.93 -3.57
C ASN A 175 -4.76 35.04 -2.47
N LEU A 176 -5.90 34.36 -2.70
CA LEU A 176 -6.60 33.63 -1.63
C LEU A 176 -7.26 32.31 -2.04
N ASN A 177 -7.80 32.18 -3.26
CA ASN A 177 -8.38 30.94 -3.76
C ASN A 177 -7.74 30.60 -5.11
N ILE A 178 -7.47 29.32 -5.35
CA ILE A 178 -7.15 28.82 -6.69
C ILE A 178 -8.32 29.28 -7.57
N ASN A 179 -8.09 30.24 -8.47
CA ASN A 179 -9.16 30.79 -9.28
C ASN A 179 -9.92 29.66 -9.99
N ASP A 180 -11.25 29.74 -9.93
CA ASP A 180 -12.17 28.87 -10.66
C ASP A 180 -11.83 28.81 -12.15
N GLU A 181 -11.14 29.79 -12.74
CA GLU A 181 -10.73 29.76 -14.15
C GLU A 181 -9.75 28.63 -14.49
N ILE A 182 -8.74 28.34 -13.66
CA ILE A 182 -7.82 27.21 -13.90
C ILE A 182 -8.56 25.91 -13.67
N LEU A 183 -9.36 25.84 -12.60
CA LEU A 183 -10.18 24.68 -12.29
C LEU A 183 -11.16 24.40 -13.44
N GLN A 184 -11.88 25.41 -13.92
CA GLN A 184 -12.80 25.36 -15.05
C GLN A 184 -12.08 25.05 -16.36
N GLU A 185 -10.86 25.54 -16.61
CA GLU A 185 -10.11 25.19 -17.82
C GLU A 185 -9.60 23.74 -17.78
N VAL A 186 -9.16 23.27 -16.62
CA VAL A 186 -8.81 21.85 -16.40
C VAL A 186 -10.06 20.99 -16.57
N LEU A 187 -11.19 21.38 -15.96
CA LEU A 187 -12.46 20.66 -16.03
C LEU A 187 -13.09 20.69 -17.43
N SER A 188 -12.98 21.78 -18.18
CA SER A 188 -13.58 21.93 -19.52
C SER A 188 -12.79 21.23 -20.62
N LYS A 189 -11.52 20.88 -20.38
CA LYS A 189 -10.68 20.08 -21.31
C LYS A 189 -10.68 18.58 -20.95
N ASN A 190 -11.59 18.13 -20.09
CA ASN A 190 -11.69 16.73 -19.61
C ASN A 190 -12.28 15.77 -20.66
N SER A 191 -11.56 15.53 -21.75
CA SER A 191 -11.87 14.46 -22.70
C SER A 191 -10.89 13.27 -22.64
N ASP A 192 -9.94 13.28 -21.69
CA ASP A 192 -9.01 12.16 -21.50
C ASP A 192 -9.60 11.10 -20.54
N SER A 193 -9.43 9.82 -20.88
CA SER A 193 -9.95 8.66 -20.15
C SER A 193 -9.22 8.34 -18.83
N LYS A 194 -8.26 9.18 -18.41
CA LYS A 194 -7.37 8.91 -17.26
C LYS A 194 -7.36 10.06 -16.25
N MET A 195 -7.14 9.74 -14.96
CA MET A 195 -7.00 10.73 -13.89
C MET A 195 -5.74 11.53 -14.15
N LYS A 196 -5.84 12.86 -14.03
CA LYS A 196 -4.68 13.74 -14.14
C LYS A 196 -4.15 14.08 -12.76
N ASN A 197 -2.85 14.29 -12.68
CA ASN A 197 -2.21 14.91 -11.53
C ASN A 197 -2.90 16.24 -11.13
N ILE A 198 -3.33 16.34 -9.87
CA ILE A 198 -4.03 17.50 -9.30
C ILE A 198 -3.15 18.35 -8.37
N VAL A 199 -1.83 18.10 -8.30
CA VAL A 199 -0.91 18.79 -7.38
C VAL A 199 -1.07 20.31 -7.46
N ASN A 200 -1.28 20.85 -8.65
CA ASN A 200 -1.43 22.29 -8.86
C ASN A 200 -2.78 22.87 -8.38
N THR A 201 -3.78 22.02 -8.10
CA THR A 201 -5.14 22.41 -7.69
C THR A 201 -5.50 21.89 -6.30
N ILE A 202 -4.55 21.33 -5.54
CA ILE A 202 -4.78 20.86 -4.16
C ILE A 202 -5.27 22.03 -3.32
N GLN A 203 -6.42 21.84 -2.68
CA GLN A 203 -7.00 22.82 -1.77
C GLN A 203 -6.44 22.68 -0.35
N GLN A 204 -6.59 23.72 0.48
CA GLN A 204 -6.08 23.73 1.87
C GLN A 204 -6.59 22.52 2.68
N GLU A 205 -7.89 22.21 2.63
CA GLU A 205 -8.47 21.06 3.35
C GLU A 205 -7.88 19.72 2.87
N GLN A 206 -7.68 19.58 1.56
CA GLN A 206 -7.06 18.39 0.97
C GLN A 206 -5.58 18.28 1.39
N ASN A 207 -4.85 19.40 1.43
CA ASN A 207 -3.44 19.41 1.85
C ASN A 207 -3.29 19.00 3.32
N LYS A 208 -4.20 19.41 4.21
CA LYS A 208 -4.25 18.95 5.60
C LYS A 208 -4.37 17.42 5.68
N VAL A 209 -5.28 16.83 4.90
CA VAL A 209 -5.47 15.37 4.82
C VAL A 209 -4.25 14.68 4.21
N ILE A 210 -3.62 15.25 3.19
CA ILE A 210 -2.42 14.68 2.54
C ILE A 210 -1.23 14.66 3.49
N ARG A 211 -1.02 15.74 4.25
CA ARG A 211 0.17 15.94 5.08
C ARG A 211 0.05 15.44 6.52
N ASN A 212 -1.14 14.99 6.95
CA ASN A 212 -1.33 14.43 8.29
C ASN A 212 -0.44 13.18 8.49
N VAL A 213 0.45 13.20 9.47
CA VAL A 213 1.29 12.05 9.85
C VAL A 213 1.11 11.64 11.31
N ASP A 214 0.27 12.37 12.04
CA ASP A 214 0.07 12.19 13.47
C ASP A 214 -0.99 11.11 13.76
N ASP A 215 -1.98 10.97 12.88
CA ASP A 215 -3.06 10.00 13.04
C ASP A 215 -2.72 8.65 12.39
N ASN A 216 -2.82 7.58 13.18
CA ASN A 216 -2.63 6.20 12.69
C ASN A 216 -3.75 5.74 11.75
N VAL A 217 -4.97 6.26 11.94
CA VAL A 217 -6.17 5.93 11.13
C VAL A 217 -6.83 7.22 10.72
N LEU A 218 -7.07 7.37 9.41
CA LEU A 218 -7.67 8.57 8.84
C LEU A 218 -8.84 8.17 7.93
N ILE A 219 -10.02 8.72 8.20
CA ILE A 219 -11.22 8.53 7.38
C ILE A 219 -11.46 9.82 6.59
N VAL A 220 -11.54 9.70 5.26
CA VAL A 220 -11.76 10.84 4.37
C VAL A 220 -13.18 10.78 3.81
N GLN A 221 -14.06 11.65 4.31
CA GLN A 221 -15.44 11.75 3.86
C GLN A 221 -15.66 12.98 2.97
N GLY A 222 -16.42 12.82 1.88
CA GLY A 222 -16.72 13.90 0.96
C GLY A 222 -17.75 13.49 -0.09
N ILE A 223 -18.41 14.47 -0.71
CA ILE A 223 -19.41 14.25 -1.76
C ILE A 223 -18.80 13.61 -3.02
N ALA A 224 -19.64 13.10 -3.91
CA ALA A 224 -19.19 12.61 -5.22
C ALA A 224 -18.46 13.74 -5.98
N GLY A 225 -17.33 13.42 -6.62
CA GLY A 225 -16.52 14.39 -7.36
C GLY A 225 -15.61 15.29 -6.51
N SER A 226 -15.57 15.15 -5.17
CA SER A 226 -14.70 15.96 -4.30
C SER A 226 -13.20 15.60 -4.35
N GLY A 227 -12.81 14.63 -5.19
CA GLY A 227 -11.42 14.22 -5.38
C GLY A 227 -10.85 13.28 -4.31
N LYS A 228 -11.68 12.54 -3.55
CA LYS A 228 -11.24 11.64 -2.45
C LYS A 228 -10.12 10.66 -2.86
N THR A 229 -10.32 9.93 -3.95
CA THR A 229 -9.30 9.02 -4.50
C THR A 229 -8.01 9.77 -4.84
N SER A 230 -8.12 10.93 -5.49
CA SER A 230 -6.94 11.74 -5.82
C SER A 230 -6.18 12.17 -4.57
N VAL A 231 -6.89 12.63 -3.53
CA VAL A 231 -6.30 12.99 -2.22
C VAL A 231 -5.59 11.78 -1.60
N ALA A 232 -6.19 10.58 -1.65
CA ALA A 232 -5.57 9.37 -1.13
C ALA A 232 -4.26 9.00 -1.86
N LEU A 233 -4.22 9.13 -3.19
CA LEU A 233 -3.01 8.86 -3.98
C LEU A 233 -1.90 9.89 -3.73
N HIS A 234 -2.26 11.16 -3.63
CA HIS A 234 -1.30 12.21 -3.29
C HIS A 234 -0.78 12.05 -1.86
N ARG A 235 -1.63 11.58 -0.93
CA ARG A 235 -1.21 11.19 0.42
C ARG A 235 -0.18 10.05 0.38
N ILE A 236 -0.41 8.99 -0.40
CA ILE A 236 0.58 7.91 -0.56
C ILE A 236 1.92 8.46 -1.07
N ALA A 237 1.90 9.28 -2.11
CA ALA A 237 3.12 9.90 -2.66
C ALA A 237 3.84 10.81 -1.66
N PHE A 238 3.09 11.49 -0.77
CA PHE A 238 3.64 12.26 0.33
C PHE A 238 4.25 11.38 1.43
N LEU A 239 3.57 10.30 1.83
CA LEU A 239 4.07 9.36 2.84
C LEU A 239 5.35 8.66 2.38
N LEU A 240 5.42 8.23 1.11
CA LEU A 240 6.62 7.64 0.50
C LEU A 240 7.82 8.61 0.49
N TYR A 241 7.56 9.92 0.42
CA TYR A 241 8.60 10.95 0.52
C TYR A 241 9.01 11.24 1.97
N LYS A 242 8.02 11.35 2.86
CA LYS A 242 8.23 11.84 4.23
C LYS A 242 8.76 10.75 5.16
N ILE A 243 8.31 9.51 5.00
CA ILE A 243 8.66 8.40 5.89
C ILE A 243 9.91 7.70 5.33
N PRO A 244 11.06 7.76 6.03
CA PRO A 244 12.25 7.05 5.59
C PRO A 244 12.01 5.54 5.61
N ASN A 245 12.57 4.83 4.63
CA ASN A 245 12.44 3.38 4.49
C ASN A 245 11.01 2.85 4.24
N LEU A 246 10.07 3.72 3.82
CA LEU A 246 8.79 3.28 3.28
C LEU A 246 8.94 3.06 1.77
N ASN A 247 8.78 1.82 1.33
CA ASN A 247 8.81 1.49 -0.10
C ASN A 247 7.39 1.38 -0.67
N ASN A 248 7.27 1.48 -1.99
CA ASN A 248 6.02 1.22 -2.70
C ASN A 248 5.42 -0.16 -2.40
N THR A 249 6.25 -1.17 -2.15
CA THR A 249 5.85 -2.53 -1.78
C THR A 249 5.30 -2.65 -0.36
N ASP A 250 5.56 -1.66 0.50
CA ASP A 250 5.04 -1.60 1.86
C ASP A 250 3.63 -0.96 1.91
N VAL A 251 3.11 -0.49 0.77
CA VAL A 251 1.80 0.17 0.65
C VAL A 251 0.85 -0.74 -0.11
N LEU A 252 -0.36 -0.96 0.44
CA LEU A 252 -1.45 -1.70 -0.21
C LEU A 252 -2.65 -0.78 -0.45
N ILE A 253 -3.14 -0.78 -1.70
CA ILE A 253 -4.37 -0.08 -2.08
C ILE A 253 -5.46 -1.13 -2.36
N PHE A 254 -6.57 -1.04 -1.66
CA PHE A 254 -7.81 -1.71 -2.00
C PHE A 254 -8.64 -0.83 -2.93
N SER A 255 -8.85 -1.30 -4.15
CA SER A 255 -9.69 -0.65 -5.16
C SER A 255 -11.06 -1.34 -5.26
N PRO A 256 -12.10 -0.60 -5.70
CA PRO A 256 -13.45 -1.17 -5.83
C PRO A 256 -13.53 -2.21 -6.96
N ASN A 257 -12.77 -2.03 -8.05
CA ASN A 257 -12.74 -2.96 -9.16
C ASN A 257 -11.40 -2.89 -9.95
N ASP A 258 -11.20 -3.85 -10.86
CA ASP A 258 -9.95 -3.97 -11.63
C ASP A 258 -9.76 -2.81 -12.62
N VAL A 259 -10.83 -2.23 -13.19
CA VAL A 259 -10.75 -1.06 -14.09
C VAL A 259 -10.24 0.16 -13.33
N PHE A 260 -10.75 0.36 -12.12
CA PHE A 260 -10.31 1.44 -11.24
C PHE A 260 -8.87 1.22 -10.77
N SER A 261 -8.45 -0.05 -10.68
CA SER A 261 -7.05 -0.38 -10.41
C SER A 261 -6.13 0.13 -11.50
N GLU A 262 -6.47 -0.16 -12.76
CA GLU A 262 -5.70 0.33 -13.91
C GLU A 262 -5.67 1.87 -13.96
N TYR A 263 -6.82 2.51 -13.67
CA TYR A 263 -6.94 3.97 -13.63
C TYR A 263 -6.07 4.63 -12.54
N ILE A 264 -5.97 4.04 -11.35
CA ILE A 264 -5.07 4.49 -10.28
C ILE A 264 -3.60 4.27 -10.66
N GLY A 265 -3.31 3.16 -11.34
CA GLY A 265 -1.95 2.72 -11.68
C GLY A 265 -1.13 3.68 -12.53
N ASP A 266 -1.75 4.70 -13.12
CA ASP A 266 -1.07 5.75 -13.89
C ASP A 266 -0.75 7.02 -13.07
N VAL A 267 -1.43 7.25 -11.95
CA VAL A 267 -1.35 8.51 -11.18
C VAL A 267 -0.06 8.62 -10.37
N LEU A 268 0.32 7.58 -9.62
CA LEU A 268 1.58 7.58 -8.88
C LEU A 268 2.80 7.74 -9.80
N PRO A 269 2.83 7.09 -10.99
CA PRO A 269 3.82 7.38 -12.01
C PRO A 269 3.83 8.85 -12.42
N GLU A 270 2.70 9.50 -12.67
CA GLU A 270 2.69 10.95 -12.98
C GLU A 270 3.29 11.80 -11.85
N LEU A 271 3.20 11.36 -10.60
CA LEU A 271 3.82 11.99 -9.43
C LEU A 271 5.30 11.64 -9.26
N GLY A 272 5.86 10.84 -10.17
CA GLY A 272 7.25 10.40 -10.11
C GLY A 272 7.50 9.19 -9.21
N GLU A 273 6.46 8.58 -8.65
CA GLU A 273 6.56 7.40 -7.79
C GLU A 273 6.31 6.10 -8.56
N ASP A 274 6.87 5.01 -8.07
CA ASP A 274 6.61 3.68 -8.63
C ASP A 274 5.26 3.14 -8.10
N ASN A 275 4.63 2.24 -8.86
CA ASN A 275 3.34 1.65 -8.47
C ASN A 275 3.44 0.86 -7.16
N THR A 276 2.42 1.01 -6.32
CA THR A 276 2.24 0.26 -5.07
C THR A 276 1.53 -1.06 -5.33
N TYR A 277 1.48 -1.94 -4.32
CA TYR A 277 0.66 -3.13 -4.44
C TYR A 277 -0.82 -2.72 -4.44
N GLN A 278 -1.56 -3.17 -5.45
CA GLN A 278 -2.97 -2.89 -5.60
C GLN A 278 -3.74 -4.18 -5.81
N THR A 279 -4.91 -4.28 -5.20
CA THR A 279 -5.79 -5.41 -5.37
C THR A 279 -7.23 -5.03 -5.10
N THR A 280 -8.16 -5.76 -5.69
CA THR A 280 -9.55 -5.72 -5.26
C THR A 280 -9.73 -6.66 -4.07
N TYR A 281 -10.74 -6.40 -3.26
CA TYR A 281 -11.05 -7.26 -2.13
C TYR A 281 -11.30 -8.73 -2.52
N TYR A 282 -11.98 -8.95 -3.64
CA TYR A 282 -12.21 -10.28 -4.21
C TYR A 282 -10.89 -11.01 -4.53
N ASN A 283 -9.96 -10.31 -5.19
CA ASN A 283 -8.66 -10.89 -5.54
C ASN A 283 -7.79 -11.16 -4.30
N PHE A 284 -7.89 -10.30 -3.28
CA PHE A 284 -7.26 -10.51 -1.99
C PHE A 284 -7.80 -11.77 -1.28
N LEU A 285 -9.13 -11.92 -1.18
CA LEU A 285 -9.75 -13.11 -0.61
C LEU A 285 -9.36 -14.40 -1.34
N LYS A 286 -9.31 -14.37 -2.67
CA LYS A 286 -8.88 -15.52 -3.47
C LYS A 286 -7.42 -15.90 -3.20
N THR A 287 -6.57 -14.91 -2.92
CA THR A 287 -5.17 -15.14 -2.53
C THR A 287 -5.10 -15.76 -1.14
N LEU A 288 -5.88 -15.27 -0.18
CA LEU A 288 -5.93 -15.78 1.19
C LEU A 288 -6.50 -17.22 1.29
N LEU A 289 -7.57 -17.51 0.55
CA LEU A 289 -8.25 -18.81 0.57
C LEU A 289 -7.63 -19.84 -0.38
N GLY A 290 -6.61 -19.44 -1.14
CA GLY A 290 -5.91 -20.28 -2.10
C GLY A 290 -6.61 -20.39 -3.46
N LYS A 291 -5.82 -20.57 -4.52
CA LYS A 291 -6.25 -20.55 -5.93
C LYS A 291 -7.35 -21.58 -6.29
N ASN A 292 -7.49 -22.64 -5.49
CA ASN A 292 -8.45 -23.72 -5.74
C ASN A 292 -9.84 -23.44 -5.15
N THR A 293 -10.00 -22.36 -4.38
CA THR A 293 -11.28 -21.98 -3.80
C THR A 293 -12.06 -21.12 -4.79
N GLU A 294 -13.22 -21.61 -5.22
CA GLU A 294 -14.14 -20.84 -6.06
C GLU A 294 -14.99 -19.93 -5.17
N ILE A 295 -14.99 -18.64 -5.48
CA ILE A 295 -15.74 -17.61 -4.74
C ILE A 295 -16.73 -16.95 -5.70
N GLU A 296 -17.95 -16.70 -5.24
CA GLU A 296 -18.92 -15.90 -5.97
C GLU A 296 -18.47 -14.44 -6.09
N THR A 297 -18.62 -13.85 -7.28
CA THR A 297 -18.33 -12.43 -7.51
C THR A 297 -19.43 -11.55 -6.93
N TYR A 298 -19.09 -10.33 -6.57
CA TYR A 298 -20.06 -9.34 -6.08
C TYR A 298 -21.20 -9.12 -7.09
N ASP A 299 -20.90 -9.01 -8.39
CA ASP A 299 -21.92 -8.84 -9.43
C ASP A 299 -22.92 -10.01 -9.48
N SER A 300 -22.44 -11.24 -9.32
CA SER A 300 -23.29 -12.44 -9.28
C SER A 300 -24.23 -12.41 -8.06
N PHE A 301 -23.69 -12.00 -6.92
CA PHE A 301 -24.44 -11.87 -5.67
C PHE A 301 -25.55 -10.80 -5.80
N ILE A 302 -25.21 -9.62 -6.31
CA ILE A 302 -26.16 -8.52 -6.51
C ILE A 302 -27.24 -8.89 -7.54
N ASN A 303 -26.85 -9.51 -8.66
CA ASN A 303 -27.81 -9.97 -9.67
C ASN A 303 -28.79 -11.00 -9.10
N SER A 304 -28.29 -11.90 -8.23
CA SER A 304 -29.14 -12.89 -7.56
C SER A 304 -30.08 -12.25 -6.55
N TYR A 305 -29.63 -11.19 -5.86
CA TYR A 305 -30.44 -10.43 -4.91
C TYR A 305 -31.62 -9.73 -5.59
N TYR A 306 -31.37 -8.97 -6.67
CA TYR A 306 -32.43 -8.26 -7.40
C TYR A 306 -33.42 -9.21 -8.08
N ASN A 307 -32.94 -10.32 -8.63
CA ASN A 307 -33.80 -11.31 -9.27
C ASN A 307 -34.48 -12.27 -8.29
N LYS A 308 -34.23 -12.14 -6.97
CA LYS A 308 -34.74 -13.02 -5.92
C LYS A 308 -34.43 -14.50 -6.16
N THR A 309 -33.27 -14.78 -6.75
CA THR A 309 -32.77 -16.13 -7.03
C THR A 309 -31.70 -16.59 -6.03
N MET A 310 -31.42 -15.78 -5.00
CA MET A 310 -30.50 -16.15 -3.92
C MET A 310 -30.95 -17.43 -3.22
N VAL A 311 -29.98 -18.30 -2.93
CA VAL A 311 -30.20 -19.52 -2.15
C VAL A 311 -30.26 -19.19 -0.66
N ASP A 312 -29.39 -18.30 -0.21
CA ASP A 312 -29.45 -17.74 1.13
C ASP A 312 -30.65 -16.81 1.27
N SER A 313 -31.37 -16.94 2.38
CA SER A 313 -32.34 -15.94 2.78
C SER A 313 -31.67 -14.58 3.02
N ILE A 314 -32.44 -13.51 2.87
CA ILE A 314 -31.96 -12.15 3.15
C ILE A 314 -31.49 -12.03 4.61
N GLU A 315 -32.22 -12.65 5.54
CA GLU A 315 -31.86 -12.69 6.97
C GLU A 315 -30.50 -13.37 7.19
N PHE A 316 -30.25 -14.51 6.55
CA PHE A 316 -28.99 -15.21 6.68
C PHE A 316 -27.82 -14.40 6.10
N SER A 317 -28.02 -13.81 4.93
CA SER A 317 -27.02 -12.96 4.28
C SER A 317 -26.69 -11.71 5.12
N ASN A 318 -27.71 -11.09 5.73
CA ASN A 318 -27.54 -9.95 6.61
C ASN A 318 -26.78 -10.33 7.90
N TYR A 319 -27.08 -11.50 8.48
CA TYR A 319 -26.35 -12.00 9.64
C TYR A 319 -24.86 -12.18 9.33
N LYS A 320 -24.51 -12.81 8.20
CA LYS A 320 -23.12 -12.99 7.75
C LYS A 320 -22.34 -11.68 7.55
N GLN A 321 -23.04 -10.59 7.20
CA GLN A 321 -22.46 -9.27 6.97
C GLN A 321 -22.53 -8.35 8.20
N SER A 322 -23.16 -8.79 9.29
CA SER A 322 -23.35 -7.99 10.50
C SER A 322 -22.14 -8.01 11.42
N ASP A 323 -21.96 -6.98 12.25
CA ASP A 323 -20.94 -6.94 13.30
C ASP A 323 -21.04 -8.12 14.29
N GLN A 324 -22.24 -8.69 14.44
CA GLN A 324 -22.51 -9.75 15.40
C GLN A 324 -21.76 -11.05 15.05
N ILE A 325 -21.58 -11.36 13.77
CA ILE A 325 -20.87 -12.56 13.31
C ILE A 325 -19.44 -12.61 13.84
N ILE A 326 -18.80 -11.45 14.00
CA ILE A 326 -17.43 -11.32 14.50
C ILE A 326 -17.38 -11.85 15.94
N THR A 327 -18.33 -11.43 16.76
CA THR A 327 -18.42 -11.85 18.17
C THR A 327 -18.73 -13.34 18.28
N ASP A 328 -19.67 -13.83 17.48
CA ASP A 328 -20.13 -15.21 17.52
C ASP A 328 -19.01 -16.18 17.08
N ILE A 329 -18.24 -15.83 16.04
CA ILE A 329 -17.09 -16.61 15.58
C ILE A 329 -15.95 -16.59 16.59
N ASN A 330 -15.63 -15.42 17.17
CA ASN A 330 -14.57 -15.34 18.18
C ASN A 330 -14.90 -16.22 19.40
N ASN A 331 -16.16 -16.22 19.85
CA ASN A 331 -16.62 -17.09 20.92
C ASN A 331 -16.53 -18.56 20.55
N TYR A 332 -16.93 -18.93 19.33
CA TYR A 332 -16.82 -20.30 18.82
C TYR A 332 -15.36 -20.76 18.73
N VAL A 333 -14.45 -19.94 18.19
CA VAL A 333 -13.02 -20.28 18.12
C VAL A 333 -12.44 -20.44 19.52
N LYS A 334 -12.77 -19.55 20.47
CA LYS A 334 -12.35 -19.68 21.87
C LYS A 334 -12.87 -20.98 22.51
N TYR A 335 -14.09 -21.38 22.19
CA TYR A 335 -14.63 -22.67 22.60
C TYR A 335 -13.81 -23.84 22.01
N LEU A 336 -13.48 -23.78 20.72
CA LEU A 336 -12.62 -24.78 20.07
C LEU A 336 -11.22 -24.83 20.71
N GLU A 337 -10.63 -23.70 21.06
CA GLU A 337 -9.33 -23.63 21.74
C GLU A 337 -9.32 -24.29 23.12
N ASN A 338 -10.45 -24.27 23.82
CA ASN A 338 -10.58 -24.93 25.13
C ASN A 338 -10.84 -26.42 25.00
N GLN A 339 -11.51 -26.85 23.93
CA GLN A 339 -11.87 -28.25 23.71
C GLN A 339 -10.82 -29.03 22.91
N VAL A 340 -9.92 -28.35 22.19
CA VAL A 340 -8.95 -29.01 21.32
C VAL A 340 -8.02 -29.90 22.15
N CYS A 341 -7.91 -31.17 21.78
CA CYS A 341 -6.98 -32.08 22.43
C CYS A 341 -6.54 -33.21 21.49
N PHE A 342 -5.37 -33.77 21.78
CA PHE A 342 -4.89 -35.00 21.16
C PHE A 342 -5.54 -36.19 21.83
N THR A 343 -6.19 -37.03 21.02
CA THR A 343 -6.94 -38.20 21.48
C THR A 343 -6.02 -39.36 21.87
N ASN A 344 -4.96 -39.58 21.09
CA ASN A 344 -4.04 -40.71 21.26
C ASN A 344 -2.57 -40.26 21.30
N ASN A 345 -1.68 -41.18 21.73
CA ASN A 345 -0.23 -41.00 21.70
C ASN A 345 0.28 -40.92 20.25
N LEU A 346 1.34 -40.15 20.03
CA LEU A 346 2.03 -40.12 18.74
C LEU A 346 3.11 -41.20 18.72
N SER A 347 2.90 -42.24 17.90
CA SER A 347 3.92 -43.24 17.58
C SER A 347 4.44 -43.04 16.15
N LEU A 348 5.74 -42.79 16.04
CA LEU A 348 6.41 -42.77 14.74
C LEU A 348 7.03 -44.14 14.44
N ASN A 349 7.82 -44.64 15.38
CA ASN A 349 8.58 -45.90 15.30
C ASN A 349 8.65 -46.54 16.71
N ALA A 350 9.15 -47.77 16.82
CA ALA A 350 9.32 -48.48 18.11
C ALA A 350 10.09 -47.70 19.20
N HIS A 351 10.97 -46.77 18.80
CA HIS A 351 11.81 -45.97 19.70
C HIS A 351 11.35 -44.51 19.87
N PHE A 352 10.33 -44.06 19.16
CA PHE A 352 9.86 -42.67 19.23
C PHE A 352 8.35 -42.61 19.47
N ASN A 353 7.99 -42.55 20.75
CA ASN A 353 6.63 -42.42 21.24
C ASN A 353 6.53 -41.18 22.13
N VAL A 354 5.55 -40.33 21.85
CA VAL A 354 5.23 -39.17 22.68
C VAL A 354 3.83 -39.38 23.27
N SER A 355 3.71 -39.25 24.59
CA SER A 355 2.43 -39.42 25.27
C SER A 355 1.45 -38.30 24.93
N LYS A 356 0.16 -38.62 24.96
CA LYS A 356 -0.93 -37.64 24.81
C LYS A 356 -0.84 -36.49 25.81
N GLU A 357 -0.40 -36.80 27.04
CA GLU A 357 -0.25 -35.82 28.12
C GLU A 357 0.81 -34.78 27.77
N THR A 358 1.97 -35.22 27.28
CA THR A 358 3.02 -34.31 26.80
C THR A 358 2.57 -33.50 25.59
N LEU A 359 1.82 -34.10 24.66
CA LEU A 359 1.32 -33.37 23.49
C LEU A 359 0.28 -32.29 23.89
N ASN A 360 -0.63 -32.62 24.81
CA ASN A 360 -1.63 -31.68 25.31
C ASN A 360 -1.00 -30.58 26.19
N ASP A 361 0.03 -30.89 26.98
CA ASP A 361 0.81 -29.88 27.72
C ASP A 361 1.48 -28.88 26.75
N LEU A 362 2.09 -29.36 25.68
CA LEU A 362 2.66 -28.48 24.64
C LEU A 362 1.58 -27.62 23.97
N LEU A 363 0.40 -28.18 23.72
CA LEU A 363 -0.72 -27.51 23.04
C LEU A 363 -1.36 -26.40 23.89
N HIS A 364 -1.55 -26.64 25.20
CA HIS A 364 -2.30 -25.75 26.08
C HIS A 364 -1.44 -24.83 26.94
N ASN A 365 -0.19 -25.19 27.24
CA ASN A 365 0.66 -24.39 28.12
C ASN A 365 1.81 -23.69 27.38
N ARG A 366 2.46 -24.38 26.43
CA ARG A 366 3.67 -23.84 25.78
C ARG A 366 3.38 -22.98 24.55
N TYR A 367 2.39 -23.37 23.75
CA TYR A 367 2.09 -22.73 22.47
C TYR A 367 0.71 -22.05 22.47
N ASP A 368 0.15 -21.76 23.64
CA ASP A 368 -1.16 -21.14 23.82
C ASP A 368 -1.32 -19.79 23.10
N PHE A 369 -0.23 -19.01 23.04
CA PHE A 369 -0.17 -17.70 22.38
C PHE A 369 -0.30 -17.76 20.85
N MET A 370 -0.23 -18.95 20.24
CA MET A 370 -0.37 -19.13 18.79
C MET A 370 -1.77 -19.63 18.40
N PRO A 371 -2.25 -19.40 17.17
CA PRO A 371 -3.43 -20.05 16.61
C PRO A 371 -3.32 -21.59 16.61
N ILE A 372 -4.45 -22.30 16.80
CA ILE A 372 -4.51 -23.76 16.97
C ILE A 372 -3.62 -24.52 15.98
N PHE A 373 -3.77 -24.25 14.67
CA PHE A 373 -3.02 -25.00 13.66
C PHE A 373 -1.54 -24.61 13.62
N LYS A 374 -1.18 -23.37 13.96
CA LYS A 374 0.23 -22.98 14.15
C LYS A 374 0.88 -23.67 15.35
N ARG A 375 0.12 -23.95 16.42
CA ARG A 375 0.61 -24.76 17.56
C ARG A 375 1.07 -26.13 17.08
N ILE A 376 0.31 -26.75 16.19
CA ILE A 376 0.61 -28.07 15.65
C ILE A 376 1.87 -28.04 14.81
N SER A 377 2.00 -27.06 13.91
CA SER A 377 3.21 -26.87 13.11
C SER A 377 4.43 -26.69 14.02
N ALA A 378 4.33 -25.88 15.08
CA ALA A 378 5.42 -25.69 16.05
C ALA A 378 5.78 -26.97 16.82
N ILE A 379 4.78 -27.75 17.24
CA ILE A 379 4.97 -29.07 17.86
C ILE A 379 5.66 -30.01 16.87
N ALA A 380 5.22 -30.06 15.62
CA ALA A 380 5.82 -30.89 14.57
C ALA A 380 7.28 -30.50 14.30
N THR A 381 7.61 -29.21 14.25
CA THR A 381 8.99 -28.72 14.12
C THR A 381 9.85 -29.19 15.29
N ARG A 382 9.37 -29.03 16.52
CA ARG A 382 10.08 -29.45 17.73
C ARG A 382 10.32 -30.96 17.77
N LEU A 383 9.32 -31.76 17.38
CA LEU A 383 9.45 -33.22 17.34
C LEU A 383 10.36 -33.68 16.21
N SER A 384 10.34 -33.02 15.05
CA SER A 384 11.24 -33.29 13.92
C SER A 384 12.71 -33.02 14.28
N GLN A 385 12.99 -31.94 15.02
CA GLN A 385 14.35 -31.67 15.51
C GLN A 385 14.88 -32.78 16.43
N LYS A 386 14.00 -33.44 17.19
CA LYS A 386 14.36 -34.62 18.00
C LYS A 386 14.43 -35.92 17.19
N TYR A 387 13.87 -35.93 15.98
CA TYR A 387 13.74 -37.11 15.11
C TYR A 387 14.46 -36.87 13.77
N ASN A 388 15.79 -36.97 13.75
CA ASN A 388 16.65 -36.92 12.56
C ASN A 388 16.38 -35.78 11.53
N GLY A 389 15.80 -34.65 11.94
CA GLY A 389 15.93 -33.33 11.29
C GLY A 389 15.53 -33.18 9.81
N THR A 390 14.93 -34.17 9.16
CA THR A 390 14.60 -34.07 7.72
C THR A 390 13.27 -33.35 7.47
N GLU A 391 13.20 -32.58 6.38
CA GLU A 391 11.97 -31.88 5.95
C GLU A 391 10.81 -32.86 5.65
N LYS A 392 11.14 -34.07 5.16
CA LYS A 392 10.18 -35.17 4.98
C LYS A 392 9.62 -35.68 6.32
N GLY A 393 10.42 -35.66 7.38
CA GLY A 393 10.00 -36.00 8.74
C GLY A 393 8.99 -35.01 9.31
N TYR A 394 9.21 -33.71 9.11
CA TYR A 394 8.29 -32.66 9.55
C TYR A 394 6.86 -32.84 9.00
N LYS A 395 6.71 -32.93 7.68
CA LYS A 395 5.38 -33.05 7.03
C LYS A 395 4.66 -34.35 7.45
N ALA A 396 5.42 -35.44 7.65
CA ALA A 396 4.84 -36.71 8.11
C ALA A 396 4.32 -36.62 9.56
N ILE A 397 5.05 -35.93 10.45
CA ILE A 397 4.66 -35.71 11.84
C ILE A 397 3.43 -34.80 11.91
N GLU A 398 3.46 -33.67 11.20
CA GLU A 398 2.36 -32.71 11.15
C GLU A 398 1.06 -33.38 10.69
N ASN A 399 1.10 -34.14 9.60
CA ASN A 399 -0.06 -34.89 9.10
C ASN A 399 -0.61 -35.93 10.10
N LYS A 400 0.26 -36.56 10.89
CA LYS A 400 -0.16 -37.48 11.95
C LYS A 400 -0.80 -36.73 13.11
N LEU A 401 -0.19 -35.65 13.59
CA LEU A 401 -0.71 -34.82 14.69
C LEU A 401 -2.09 -34.26 14.35
N VAL A 402 -2.26 -33.75 13.13
CA VAL A 402 -3.54 -33.23 12.64
C VAL A 402 -4.64 -34.29 12.68
N LYS A 403 -4.35 -35.55 12.36
CA LYS A 403 -5.32 -36.66 12.44
C LYS A 403 -5.67 -37.07 13.87
N LEU A 404 -4.80 -36.79 14.83
CA LEU A 404 -4.99 -37.13 16.25
C LEU A 404 -5.85 -36.10 16.99
N LEU A 405 -6.08 -34.92 16.40
CA LEU A 405 -6.98 -33.91 16.96
C LEU A 405 -8.42 -34.39 16.95
N ASN A 406 -9.13 -34.11 18.04
CA ASN A 406 -10.57 -34.32 18.13
C ASN A 406 -11.41 -33.46 17.16
N ILE A 407 -10.96 -32.25 16.84
CA ILE A 407 -11.68 -31.30 15.96
C ILE A 407 -11.43 -31.61 14.46
N GLY A 408 -10.33 -32.29 14.13
CA GLY A 408 -9.85 -32.49 12.76
C GLY A 408 -9.27 -31.21 12.11
N SER A 409 -8.94 -31.27 10.82
CA SER A 409 -8.36 -30.14 10.05
C SER A 409 -9.22 -29.61 8.92
N ASN A 410 -10.41 -30.17 8.69
CA ASN A 410 -11.24 -29.74 7.59
C ASN A 410 -11.94 -28.42 7.97
N LEU A 411 -11.34 -27.30 7.58
CA LEU A 411 -11.85 -25.95 7.82
C LEU A 411 -13.31 -25.78 7.39
N LYS A 412 -13.70 -26.40 6.27
CA LYS A 412 -15.08 -26.37 5.80
C LYS A 412 -16.05 -27.07 6.74
N LYS A 413 -15.63 -28.18 7.33
CA LYS A 413 -16.43 -28.86 8.35
C LYS A 413 -16.58 -27.95 9.57
N ILE A 414 -15.48 -27.36 10.06
CA ILE A 414 -15.49 -26.44 11.21
C ILE A 414 -16.43 -25.24 10.96
N TYR A 415 -16.42 -24.70 9.74
CA TYR A 415 -17.31 -23.61 9.32
C TYR A 415 -18.79 -24.02 9.29
N ILE A 416 -19.11 -25.24 8.83
CA ILE A 416 -20.49 -25.74 8.86
C ILE A 416 -20.93 -26.03 10.30
N ASP A 417 -20.05 -26.62 11.11
CA ASP A 417 -20.29 -26.94 12.51
C ASP A 417 -20.53 -25.67 13.35
N PHE A 418 -19.92 -24.53 12.98
CA PHE A 418 -20.23 -23.22 13.58
C PHE A 418 -21.72 -22.87 13.47
N TYR A 419 -22.29 -22.97 12.27
CA TYR A 419 -23.71 -22.64 12.08
C TYR A 419 -24.66 -23.65 12.73
N LEU A 420 -24.19 -24.87 12.99
CA LEU A 420 -24.94 -25.89 13.74
C LEU A 420 -24.81 -25.74 15.26
N SER A 421 -23.87 -24.91 15.72
CA SER A 421 -23.61 -24.70 17.14
C SER A 421 -24.52 -23.63 17.74
N ASP A 422 -24.61 -23.63 19.07
CA ASP A 422 -25.35 -22.62 19.84
C ASP A 422 -24.73 -21.22 19.75
N PHE A 423 -23.51 -21.10 19.20
CA PHE A 423 -22.85 -19.80 19.01
C PHE A 423 -23.44 -19.02 17.85
N SER A 424 -24.03 -19.69 16.85
CA SER A 424 -24.64 -19.01 15.72
C SER A 424 -26.03 -18.53 16.06
N LYS A 425 -26.28 -17.22 15.97
CA LYS A 425 -27.62 -16.63 16.18
C LYS A 425 -28.62 -16.96 15.08
N TYR A 426 -28.12 -17.37 13.91
CA TYR A 426 -28.96 -17.83 12.82
C TYR A 426 -28.71 -19.33 12.57
N GLN A 427 -29.79 -20.10 12.53
CA GLN A 427 -29.77 -21.53 12.23
C GLN A 427 -30.20 -21.76 10.77
N PRO A 428 -29.28 -22.17 9.89
CA PRO A 428 -29.59 -22.28 8.47
C PRO A 428 -30.64 -23.34 8.14
N THR A 429 -31.48 -23.04 7.16
CA THR A 429 -32.44 -23.99 6.59
C THR A 429 -31.72 -25.14 5.89
N LEU A 430 -32.46 -26.22 5.61
CA LEU A 430 -31.90 -27.38 4.88
C LEU A 430 -31.30 -27.01 3.51
N LYS A 431 -31.91 -26.04 2.80
CA LYS A 431 -31.42 -25.57 1.50
C LYS A 431 -30.12 -24.78 1.64
N GLU A 432 -30.04 -23.87 2.62
CA GLU A 432 -28.85 -23.09 2.94
C GLU A 432 -27.69 -24.02 3.38
N MET A 433 -27.98 -25.02 4.22
CA MET A 433 -27.00 -26.05 4.61
C MET A 433 -26.44 -26.85 3.43
N GLN A 434 -27.28 -27.19 2.45
CA GLN A 434 -26.83 -27.86 1.23
C GLN A 434 -25.94 -26.94 0.39
N TYR A 435 -26.24 -25.64 0.38
CA TYR A 435 -25.44 -24.65 -0.33
C TYR A 435 -24.05 -24.48 0.29
N LEU A 436 -23.95 -24.35 1.62
CA LEU A 436 -22.67 -24.27 2.36
C LEU A 436 -21.74 -25.47 2.09
N LYS A 437 -22.32 -26.64 1.79
CA LYS A 437 -21.55 -27.86 1.44
C LYS A 437 -20.95 -27.82 0.04
N LYS A 438 -21.46 -27.00 -0.90
CA LYS A 438 -20.95 -26.89 -2.28
C LYS A 438 -19.55 -26.31 -2.33
N LYS A 439 -18.72 -26.74 -3.29
CA LYS A 439 -17.31 -26.31 -3.41
C LYS A 439 -17.15 -24.79 -3.55
N LYS A 440 -18.06 -24.14 -4.29
CA LYS A 440 -18.10 -22.69 -4.46
C LYS A 440 -18.65 -22.02 -3.21
N LEU A 441 -17.91 -21.06 -2.66
CA LEU A 441 -18.35 -20.20 -1.55
C LEU A 441 -19.20 -19.05 -2.09
N GLY A 442 -20.32 -18.76 -1.41
CA GLY A 442 -21.09 -17.54 -1.65
C GLY A 442 -20.28 -16.29 -1.29
N TYR A 443 -20.70 -15.13 -1.81
CA TYR A 443 -19.98 -13.88 -1.58
C TYR A 443 -19.88 -13.54 -0.08
N SER A 444 -21.01 -13.61 0.64
CA SER A 444 -21.07 -13.35 2.08
C SER A 444 -20.38 -14.42 2.92
N ASP A 445 -20.31 -15.67 2.45
CA ASP A 445 -19.58 -16.74 3.12
C ASP A 445 -18.07 -16.58 3.03
N ALA A 446 -17.58 -16.05 1.92
CA ALA A 446 -16.15 -16.03 1.62
C ALA A 446 -15.33 -15.27 2.68
N ILE A 447 -15.83 -14.11 3.14
CA ILE A 447 -15.15 -13.33 4.18
C ILE A 447 -15.23 -14.02 5.54
N VAL A 448 -16.41 -14.53 5.92
CA VAL A 448 -16.60 -15.22 7.20
C VAL A 448 -15.70 -16.46 7.28
N TYR A 449 -15.63 -17.22 6.18
CA TYR A 449 -14.76 -18.37 6.02
C TYR A 449 -13.27 -18.00 6.08
N ALA A 450 -12.87 -16.89 5.44
CA ALA A 450 -11.49 -16.39 5.48
C ALA A 450 -11.10 -15.90 6.88
N TYR A 451 -12.01 -15.24 7.60
CA TYR A 451 -11.78 -14.80 8.96
C TYR A 451 -11.59 -15.99 9.91
N LEU A 452 -12.47 -16.99 9.84
CA LEU A 452 -12.32 -18.24 10.59
C LEU A 452 -11.00 -18.95 10.26
N ASN A 453 -10.63 -19.00 8.98
CA ASN A 453 -9.33 -19.54 8.55
C ASN A 453 -8.17 -18.80 9.23
N GLY A 454 -8.20 -17.47 9.22
CA GLY A 454 -7.18 -16.62 9.82
C GLY A 454 -7.10 -16.76 11.33
N LEU A 455 -8.21 -16.93 12.04
CA LEU A 455 -8.21 -17.19 13.48
C LEU A 455 -7.58 -18.54 13.83
N LEU A 456 -7.79 -19.57 13.01
CA LEU A 456 -7.31 -20.93 13.29
C LEU A 456 -5.87 -21.18 12.80
N ASN A 457 -5.51 -20.64 11.63
CA ASN A 457 -4.20 -20.80 10.99
C ASN A 457 -3.27 -19.60 11.16
N GLY A 458 -3.77 -18.49 11.71
CA GLY A 458 -3.10 -17.19 11.73
C GLY A 458 -3.26 -16.42 10.43
N PHE A 459 -3.28 -15.09 10.52
CA PHE A 459 -3.27 -14.21 9.36
C PHE A 459 -1.86 -14.14 8.78
N GLU A 460 -1.70 -14.44 7.49
CA GLU A 460 -0.43 -14.21 6.79
C GLU A 460 -0.30 -12.72 6.46
N THR A 461 0.63 -12.05 7.14
CA THR A 461 0.92 -10.64 6.87
C THR A 461 2.08 -10.56 5.87
N LYS A 462 1.80 -10.03 4.66
CA LYS A 462 2.86 -9.34 3.90
C LYS A 462 3.37 -8.18 4.77
N LYS A 463 4.62 -7.75 4.59
CA LYS A 463 5.19 -6.57 5.28
C LYS A 463 4.56 -5.27 4.75
N ILE A 464 3.24 -5.13 4.90
CA ILE A 464 2.51 -3.91 4.58
C ILE A 464 2.54 -3.01 5.81
N LYS A 465 2.96 -1.76 5.62
CA LYS A 465 3.01 -0.72 6.66
C LYS A 465 1.89 0.30 6.51
N GLN A 466 1.33 0.46 5.31
CA GLN A 466 0.28 1.43 4.99
C GLN A 466 -0.81 0.77 4.15
N ILE A 467 -2.07 1.01 4.51
CA ILE A 467 -3.25 0.51 3.78
C ILE A 467 -4.11 1.70 3.40
N VAL A 468 -4.55 1.74 2.15
CA VAL A 468 -5.54 2.70 1.65
C VAL A 468 -6.71 1.91 1.10
N ILE A 469 -7.91 2.21 1.56
CA ILE A 469 -9.16 1.60 1.11
C ILE A 469 -9.95 2.68 0.39
N ASP A 470 -10.12 2.53 -0.92
CA ASP A 470 -11.03 3.39 -1.67
C ASP A 470 -12.45 2.84 -1.63
N GLU A 471 -13.43 3.75 -1.67
CA GLU A 471 -14.86 3.44 -1.45
C GLU A 471 -15.09 2.60 -0.17
N ALA A 472 -14.45 3.02 0.92
CA ALA A 472 -14.45 2.31 2.21
C ALA A 472 -15.87 2.05 2.77
N GLN A 473 -16.87 2.84 2.36
CA GLN A 473 -18.27 2.64 2.77
C GLN A 473 -18.91 1.37 2.19
N ASP A 474 -18.33 0.78 1.15
CA ASP A 474 -18.84 -0.46 0.53
C ASP A 474 -18.43 -1.72 1.33
N TYR A 475 -17.62 -1.54 2.38
CA TYR A 475 -17.07 -2.61 3.19
C TYR A 475 -17.81 -2.75 4.53
N THR A 476 -18.08 -3.99 4.90
CA THR A 476 -18.55 -4.37 6.23
C THR A 476 -17.41 -4.30 7.24
N LYS A 477 -17.74 -4.17 8.54
CA LYS A 477 -16.75 -4.13 9.62
C LYS A 477 -15.82 -5.35 9.67
N LEU A 478 -16.30 -6.51 9.26
CA LEU A 478 -15.49 -7.73 9.22
C LEU A 478 -14.42 -7.68 8.11
N GLN A 479 -14.63 -6.87 7.06
CA GLN A 479 -13.65 -6.67 5.98
C GLN A 479 -12.55 -5.67 6.35
N PHE A 480 -12.81 -4.77 7.31
CA PHE A 480 -11.78 -3.92 7.94
C PHE A 480 -10.97 -4.73 8.95
#